data_AF-A0A936GBH1-F1
#
_entry.id   AF-A0A936GBH1-F1
#
_cell.length_a   1.000
_cell.length_b   1.000
_cell.length_c   1.000
_cell.angle_alpha   90.00
_cell.angle_beta   90.00
_cell.angle_gamma   90.00
#
_symmetry.space_group_name_H-M   'P 1'
#
loop_
_entity.id
_entity.type
_entity.pdbx_description
1 polymer ?
#
loop_
_entity_poly.entity_id
_entity_poly.type
_entity_poly.pdbx_seq_one_letter_code
_entity_poly.pdbx_strand_id
1 'polypeptide(L)'
;MNQQMNEQTPQNQPLTPAEEKQWAMISHFSVLLNLFTAFMGIGVPIAIYLIYKDRSRYVAYHSLQAIIMQGICSFGGLLLAVLVGGLSQFIPIAGLVCLPISCCFGLLPLVALVYGAYGGIMTNQGEDFKYWLIGDWVRSTLIG
;
A
#
# COMPACT_ATOMS: atom_id res chain seq x y z
N MET A 1 -35.05 8.25 -36.13
CA MET A 1 -35.44 7.32 -35.06
C MET A 1 -34.17 6.96 -34.30
N ASN A 2 -34.08 7.46 -33.08
CA ASN A 2 -32.88 7.50 -32.24
C ASN A 2 -32.45 6.08 -31.85
N GLN A 3 -31.20 5.70 -32.15
CA GLN A 3 -30.49 4.61 -31.48
C GLN A 3 -29.00 4.61 -31.89
N GLN A 4 -28.30 5.73 -31.64
CA GLN A 4 -26.87 5.59 -31.35
C GLN A 4 -26.79 4.98 -29.96
N MET A 5 -26.81 3.65 -29.89
CA MET A 5 -26.45 2.93 -28.68
C MET A 5 -25.04 3.38 -28.32
N ASN A 6 -24.97 4.12 -27.22
CA ASN A 6 -23.75 4.55 -26.57
C ASN A 6 -22.90 3.31 -26.28
N GLU A 7 -21.99 2.96 -27.18
CA GLU A 7 -20.94 1.96 -26.96
C GLU A 7 -19.89 2.54 -26.00
N GLN A 8 -20.33 2.98 -24.82
CA GLN A 8 -19.44 3.10 -23.68
C GLN A 8 -19.05 1.68 -23.30
N THR A 9 -17.89 1.23 -23.79
CA THR A 9 -17.25 0.01 -23.32
C THR A 9 -17.31 0.03 -21.78
N PRO A 10 -17.78 -1.04 -21.11
CA PRO A 10 -18.00 -1.06 -19.65
C PRO A 10 -16.80 -0.61 -18.80
N GLN A 11 -15.62 -0.61 -19.41
CA GLN A 11 -14.33 -0.30 -18.82
C GLN A 11 -14.10 1.18 -18.46
N ASN A 12 -14.92 2.13 -18.97
CA ASN A 12 -14.70 3.57 -18.73
C ASN A 12 -15.79 4.27 -17.91
N GLN A 13 -16.64 3.51 -17.22
CA GLN A 13 -17.65 4.10 -16.33
C GLN A 13 -17.02 4.48 -14.98
N PRO A 14 -17.29 5.70 -14.46
CA PRO A 14 -16.89 6.09 -13.11
C PRO A 14 -17.41 5.11 -12.06
N LEU A 15 -16.65 4.92 -10.99
CA LEU A 15 -17.08 4.07 -9.88
C LEU A 15 -18.17 4.76 -9.06
N THR A 16 -19.10 3.96 -8.53
CA THR A 16 -20.01 4.41 -7.48
C THR A 16 -19.25 4.63 -6.17
N PRO A 17 -19.75 5.48 -5.26
CA PRO A 17 -19.10 5.71 -3.96
C PRO A 17 -18.90 4.42 -3.14
N ALA A 18 -19.81 3.45 -3.26
CA ALA A 18 -19.69 2.16 -2.59
C ALA A 18 -18.52 1.33 -3.14
N GLU A 19 -18.35 1.29 -4.47
CA GLU A 19 -17.22 0.63 -5.11
C GLU A 19 -15.89 1.32 -4.77
N GLU A 20 -15.87 2.65 -4.72
CA GLU A 20 -14.68 3.40 -4.32
C GLU A 20 -14.19 3.03 -2.91
N LYS A 21 -15.10 3.00 -1.93
CA LYS A 21 -14.81 2.55 -0.56
C LYS A 21 -14.31 1.12 -0.54
N GLN A 22 -14.97 0.22 -1.26
CA GLN A 22 -14.60 -1.19 -1.32
C GLN A 22 -13.18 -1.38 -1.87
N TRP A 23 -12.86 -0.77 -3.01
CA TRP A 23 -11.54 -0.94 -3.63
C TRP A 23 -10.42 -0.25 -2.84
N ALA A 24 -10.68 0.91 -2.24
CA ALA A 24 -9.73 1.56 -1.34
C ALA A 24 -9.44 0.69 -0.10
N MET A 25 -10.48 0.14 0.53
CA MET A 25 -10.37 -0.78 1.66
C MET A 25 -9.54 -2.03 1.29
N ILE A 26 -9.86 -2.67 0.17
CA ILE A 26 -9.15 -3.87 -0.30
C ILE A 26 -7.66 -3.55 -0.54
N SER A 27 -7.37 -2.39 -1.15
CA SER A 27 -5.98 -1.95 -1.37
C SER A 27 -5.17 -1.92 -0.07
N HIS A 28 -5.75 -1.40 1.02
CA HIS A 28 -5.07 -1.37 2.32
C HIS A 28 -5.03 -2.73 3.02
N PHE A 29 -6.13 -3.49 3.02
CA PHE A 29 -6.19 -4.82 3.65
C PHE A 29 -5.33 -5.88 2.96
N SER A 30 -4.94 -5.66 1.72
CA SER A 30 -4.03 -6.54 1.00
C SER A 30 -2.71 -6.82 1.75
N VAL A 31 -2.26 -5.90 2.62
CA VAL A 31 -1.07 -6.11 3.45
C VAL A 31 -1.19 -7.35 4.34
N LEU A 32 -2.41 -7.72 4.76
CA LEU A 32 -2.65 -8.89 5.59
C LEU A 32 -2.32 -10.20 4.87
N LEU A 33 -2.31 -10.21 3.53
CA LEU A 33 -1.89 -11.36 2.73
C LEU A 33 -0.41 -11.70 2.96
N ASN A 34 0.41 -10.74 3.39
CA ASN A 34 1.81 -10.97 3.72
C ASN A 34 1.99 -11.96 4.89
N LEU A 35 0.97 -12.15 5.74
CA LEU A 35 0.99 -13.18 6.79
C LEU A 35 1.08 -14.60 6.25
N PHE A 36 0.55 -14.84 5.04
CA PHE A 36 0.50 -16.15 4.41
C PHE A 36 1.46 -16.28 3.22
N THR A 37 1.81 -15.15 2.61
CA THR A 37 2.56 -15.10 1.34
C THR A 37 3.89 -14.35 1.45
N ALA A 38 4.26 -13.93 2.67
CA ALA A 38 5.40 -13.08 3.00
C ALA A 38 5.35 -11.67 2.40
N PHE A 39 5.28 -11.51 1.07
CA PHE A 39 5.37 -10.20 0.40
C PHE A 39 4.41 -9.99 -0.77
N MET A 40 3.58 -10.98 -1.11
CA MET A 40 2.73 -10.91 -2.31
C MET A 40 1.50 -9.99 -2.13
N GLY A 41 1.25 -9.49 -0.92
CA GLY A 41 0.15 -8.56 -0.64
C GLY A 41 0.20 -7.28 -1.48
N ILE A 42 1.40 -6.81 -1.87
CA ILE A 42 1.58 -5.62 -2.70
C ILE A 42 0.99 -5.75 -4.11
N GLY A 43 0.84 -6.99 -4.61
CA GLY A 43 0.29 -7.23 -5.95
C GLY A 43 -1.15 -6.77 -6.11
N VAL A 44 -1.95 -6.86 -5.05
CA VAL A 44 -3.37 -6.46 -5.06
C VAL A 44 -3.56 -4.96 -5.29
N PRO A 45 -2.95 -4.04 -4.52
CA PRO A 45 -3.10 -2.61 -4.74
C PRO A 45 -2.43 -2.15 -6.03
N ILE A 46 -1.38 -2.84 -6.52
CA ILE A 46 -0.84 -2.60 -7.87
C ILE A 46 -1.91 -2.88 -8.93
N ALA A 47 -2.55 -4.06 -8.87
CA ALA A 47 -3.61 -4.41 -9.81
C ALA A 47 -4.78 -3.42 -9.74
N ILE A 48 -5.24 -3.08 -8.52
CA ILE A 48 -6.32 -2.11 -8.33
C ILE A 48 -5.94 -0.73 -8.89
N TYR A 49 -4.72 -0.25 -8.63
CA TYR A 49 -4.24 1.01 -9.20
C TYR A 49 -4.29 0.99 -10.72
N LEU A 50 -3.73 -0.04 -11.36
CA LEU A 50 -3.68 -0.14 -12.83
C LEU A 50 -5.07 -0.25 -13.45
N ILE A 51 -6.01 -0.95 -12.80
CA ILE A 51 -7.37 -1.17 -13.31
C ILE A 51 -8.26 0.07 -13.12
N TYR A 52 -8.11 0.78 -11.99
CA TYR A 52 -9.08 1.80 -11.56
C TYR A 52 -8.55 3.23 -11.54
N LYS A 53 -7.25 3.48 -11.81
CA LYS A 53 -6.66 4.84 -11.71
C LYS A 53 -7.38 5.89 -12.55
N ASP A 54 -7.89 5.51 -13.71
CA ASP A 54 -8.58 6.43 -14.64
C ASP A 54 -10.08 6.56 -14.35
N ARG A 55 -10.62 5.70 -13.48
CA ARG A 55 -12.05 5.64 -13.13
C ARG A 55 -12.37 6.30 -11.80
N SER A 56 -11.40 6.36 -10.88
CA SER A 56 -11.55 7.01 -9.57
C SER A 56 -10.21 7.51 -9.03
N ARG A 57 -10.14 8.83 -8.78
CA ARG A 57 -8.98 9.45 -8.13
C ARG A 57 -8.83 9.00 -6.68
N TYR A 58 -9.94 8.72 -5.99
CA TYR A 58 -9.92 8.22 -4.61
C TYR A 58 -9.28 6.83 -4.54
N VAL A 59 -9.72 5.90 -5.40
CA VAL A 59 -9.14 4.55 -5.47
C VAL A 59 -7.68 4.59 -5.92
N ALA A 60 -7.34 5.44 -6.90
CA ALA A 60 -5.95 5.65 -7.32
C ALA A 60 -5.06 6.08 -6.15
N TYR A 61 -5.53 7.05 -5.37
CA TYR A 61 -4.83 7.59 -4.21
C TYR A 61 -4.57 6.54 -3.13
N HIS A 62 -5.60 5.80 -2.71
CA HIS A 62 -5.46 4.77 -1.67
C HIS A 62 -4.63 3.57 -2.13
N SER A 63 -4.77 3.17 -3.39
CA SER A 63 -3.99 2.08 -3.96
C SER A 63 -2.52 2.45 -4.03
N LEU A 64 -2.18 3.65 -4.51
CA LEU A 64 -0.80 4.12 -4.58
C LEU A 64 -0.18 4.26 -3.18
N GLN A 65 -0.92 4.82 -2.21
CA GLN A 65 -0.51 4.84 -0.81
C GLN A 65 -0.20 3.44 -0.26
N ALA A 66 -1.05 2.45 -0.53
CA ALA A 66 -0.84 1.07 -0.08
C ALA A 66 0.39 0.42 -0.75
N ILE A 67 0.62 0.66 -2.05
CA ILE A 67 1.81 0.18 -2.77
C ILE A 67 3.08 0.72 -2.10
N ILE A 68 3.17 2.03 -1.89
CA ILE A 68 4.36 2.68 -1.35
C ILE A 68 4.60 2.26 0.10
N MET A 69 3.55 2.22 0.92
CA MET A 69 3.68 1.80 2.32
C MET A 69 4.19 0.36 2.42
N GLN A 70 3.60 -0.58 1.66
CA GLN A 70 4.06 -1.97 1.64
C GLN A 70 5.48 -2.10 1.08
N GLY A 71 5.82 -1.33 0.04
CA GLY A 71 7.17 -1.25 -0.54
C GLY A 71 8.22 -0.84 0.49
N ILE A 72 7.99 0.28 1.18
CA ILE A 72 8.92 0.81 2.17
C ILE A 72 9.02 -0.12 3.38
N CYS A 73 7.89 -0.52 3.96
CA CYS A 73 7.91 -1.23 5.24
C CYS A 73 8.27 -2.71 5.09
N SER A 74 7.79 -3.37 4.03
CA SER A 74 8.03 -4.81 3.83
C SER A 74 9.36 -5.05 3.12
N PHE A 75 9.59 -4.42 1.97
CA PHE A 75 10.83 -4.64 1.21
C PHE A 75 11.98 -3.78 1.73
N GLY A 76 11.77 -2.47 1.88
CA GLY A 76 12.81 -1.56 2.38
C GLY A 76 13.26 -1.91 3.80
N GLY A 77 12.30 -2.10 4.71
CA GLY A 77 12.56 -2.48 6.10
C GLY A 77 13.28 -3.81 6.23
N LEU A 78 12.81 -4.85 5.55
CA LEU A 78 13.45 -6.16 5.64
C LEU A 78 14.85 -6.17 5.00
N LEU A 79 15.02 -5.51 3.84
CA LEU A 79 16.34 -5.42 3.20
C LEU A 79 17.35 -4.75 4.14
N LEU A 80 16.98 -3.63 4.77
CA LEU A 80 17.82 -2.96 5.77
C LEU A 80 18.11 -3.87 6.97
N ALA A 81 17.10 -4.57 7.48
CA ALA A 81 17.27 -5.50 8.60
C ALA A 81 18.27 -6.61 8.25
N VAL A 82 18.17 -7.21 7.07
CA VAL A 82 19.08 -8.27 6.60
C VAL A 82 20.49 -7.75 6.37
N LEU A 83 20.66 -6.60 5.72
CA LEU A 83 21.99 -6.03 5.46
C LEU A 83 22.70 -5.66 6.77
N VAL A 84 22.02 -4.94 7.66
CA VAL A 84 22.59 -4.53 8.95
C VAL A 84 22.81 -5.75 9.87
N GLY A 85 21.88 -6.70 9.86
CA GLY A 85 21.98 -7.96 10.60
C GLY A 85 23.15 -8.82 10.08
N GLY A 86 23.34 -8.91 8.77
CA GLY A 86 24.47 -9.63 8.17
C GLY A 86 25.82 -9.03 8.57
N LEU A 87 25.94 -7.69 8.55
CA LEU A 87 27.16 -6.99 8.98
C LEU A 87 27.52 -7.28 10.44
N SER A 88 26.52 -7.48 11.31
CA SER A 88 26.74 -7.80 12.73
C SER A 88 27.55 -9.08 12.95
N GLN A 89 27.51 -10.02 12.00
CA GLN A 89 28.15 -11.34 12.12
C GLN A 89 29.67 -11.29 11.93
N PHE A 90 30.18 -10.25 11.26
CA PHE A 90 31.59 -10.14 10.91
C PHE A 90 32.41 -9.35 11.94
N ILE A 91 31.75 -8.56 12.80
CA ILE A 91 32.43 -7.71 13.79
C ILE A 91 31.67 -7.81 15.13
N PRO A 92 32.22 -8.51 16.15
CA PRO A 92 31.53 -8.77 17.42
C PRO A 92 31.05 -7.50 18.15
N ILE A 93 31.87 -6.45 18.11
CA ILE A 93 31.55 -5.15 18.74
C ILE A 93 30.49 -4.39 17.92
N ALA A 94 30.54 -4.49 16.58
CA ALA A 94 29.50 -3.89 15.74
C ALA A 94 28.16 -4.58 15.96
N GLY A 95 28.15 -5.86 16.34
CA GLY A 95 26.92 -6.58 16.67
C GLY A 95 26.09 -5.91 17.76
N LEU A 96 26.72 -5.29 18.76
CA LEU A 96 26.00 -4.57 19.82
C LEU A 96 25.18 -3.37 19.29
N VAL A 97 25.64 -2.74 18.21
CA VAL A 97 24.98 -1.58 17.59
C VAL A 97 24.09 -1.99 16.42
N CYS A 98 24.55 -2.92 15.59
CA CYS A 98 23.85 -3.37 14.40
C CYS A 98 22.62 -4.24 14.73
N LEU A 99 22.68 -5.09 15.76
CA LEU A 99 21.54 -5.93 16.13
C LEU A 99 20.30 -5.13 16.53
N PRO A 100 20.34 -4.13 17.44
CA PRO A 100 19.14 -3.36 17.77
C PRO A 100 18.60 -2.60 16.56
N ILE A 101 19.47 -2.08 15.69
CA ILE A 101 19.06 -1.41 14.45
C ILE A 101 18.34 -2.40 13.51
N SER A 102 18.92 -3.58 13.30
CA SER A 102 18.33 -4.65 12.49
C SER A 102 16.95 -5.05 13.04
N CYS A 103 16.83 -5.24 14.35
CA CYS A 103 15.55 -5.51 15.01
C CYS A 103 14.53 -4.39 14.77
N CYS A 104 14.91 -3.12 14.91
CA CYS A 104 14.01 -1.99 14.65
C CYS A 104 13.44 -2.02 13.21
N PHE A 105 14.29 -2.24 12.20
CA PHE A 105 13.84 -2.32 10.82
C PHE A 105 13.05 -3.60 10.53
N GLY A 106 13.39 -4.71 11.19
CA GLY A 106 12.67 -5.98 11.09
C GLY A 106 11.24 -5.94 11.66
N LEU A 107 10.92 -4.94 12.47
CA LEU A 107 9.56 -4.70 12.98
C LEU A 107 8.67 -3.88 12.02
N LEU A 108 9.24 -3.25 10.98
CA LEU A 108 8.45 -2.44 10.03
C LEU A 108 7.36 -3.22 9.29
N PRO A 109 7.54 -4.49 8.90
CA PRO A 109 6.44 -5.31 8.36
C PRO A 109 5.26 -5.43 9.33
N LEU A 110 5.49 -5.49 10.64
CA LEU A 110 4.41 -5.51 11.64
C LEU A 110 3.69 -4.17 11.73
N VAL A 111 4.44 -3.06 11.65
CA VAL A 111 3.85 -1.71 11.56
C VAL A 111 2.97 -1.60 10.31
N ALA A 112 3.41 -2.16 9.18
CA ALA A 112 2.65 -2.18 7.93
C ALA A 112 1.31 -2.91 8.08
N LEU A 113 1.30 -4.05 8.78
CA LEU A 113 0.07 -4.83 9.04
C LEU A 113 -0.94 -4.00 9.84
N VAL A 114 -0.51 -3.40 10.95
CA VAL A 114 -1.40 -2.62 11.81
C VAL A 114 -1.89 -1.36 11.10
N TYR A 115 -0.99 -0.61 10.47
CA TYR A 115 -1.33 0.67 9.85
C TYR A 115 -2.14 0.48 8.57
N GLY A 116 -1.85 -0.58 7.79
CA GLY A 116 -2.66 -0.96 6.64
C GLY A 116 -4.04 -1.46 7.03
N ALA A 117 -4.17 -2.26 8.09
CA ALA A 117 -5.48 -2.64 8.62
C ALA A 117 -6.28 -1.42 9.08
N TYR A 118 -5.65 -0.50 9.80
CA TYR A 118 -6.28 0.77 10.18
C TYR A 118 -6.74 1.58 8.96
N GLY A 119 -5.89 1.71 7.93
CA GLY A 119 -6.25 2.39 6.67
C GLY A 119 -7.42 1.73 5.94
N GLY A 120 -7.52 0.41 5.97
CA GLY A 120 -8.65 -0.33 5.41
C GLY A 120 -9.96 -0.06 6.16
N ILE A 121 -9.91 -0.01 7.49
CA ILE A 121 -11.09 0.32 8.32
C ILE A 121 -11.56 1.75 8.05
N MET A 122 -10.64 2.72 7.99
CA MET A 122 -10.98 4.13 7.76
C MET A 122 -11.61 4.35 6.38
N THR A 123 -11.03 3.75 5.34
CA THR A 123 -11.58 3.85 3.97
C THR A 123 -12.93 3.15 3.81
N ASN A 124 -13.17 2.06 4.56
CA ASN A 124 -14.49 1.41 4.62
C ASN A 124 -15.56 2.33 5.25
N GLN A 125 -15.19 3.13 6.24
CA GLN A 125 -16.09 4.16 6.82
C GLN A 125 -16.33 5.33 5.84
N GLY A 126 -15.47 5.48 4.83
CA GLY A 126 -15.51 6.57 3.85
C GLY A 126 -14.64 7.76 4.23
N GLU A 127 -13.72 7.58 5.18
CA GLU A 127 -12.74 8.59 5.53
C GLU A 127 -11.65 8.68 4.45
N ASP A 128 -11.14 9.90 4.21
CA ASP A 128 -10.01 10.14 3.30
C ASP A 128 -8.68 9.88 4.04
N PHE A 129 -8.47 8.62 4.38
CA PHE A 129 -7.30 8.17 5.13
C PHE A 129 -5.98 8.55 4.43
N LYS A 130 -5.02 9.04 5.22
CA LYS A 130 -3.67 9.28 4.73
C LYS A 130 -2.61 8.74 5.67
N TYR A 131 -1.61 8.06 5.10
CA TYR A 131 -0.38 7.77 5.81
C TYR A 131 0.37 9.08 6.05
N TRP A 132 0.69 9.37 7.31
CA TRP A 132 1.35 10.61 7.72
C TRP A 132 2.61 11.00 6.93
N LEU A 133 3.43 10.02 6.52
CA LEU A 133 4.73 10.25 5.88
C LEU A 133 4.62 10.49 4.36
N ILE A 134 3.70 9.80 3.70
CA ILE A 134 3.63 9.76 2.22
C ILE A 134 2.34 10.35 1.67
N GLY A 135 1.32 10.55 2.49
CA GLY A 135 -0.04 10.81 2.03
C GLY A 135 -0.18 12.11 1.23
N ASP A 136 0.49 13.18 1.65
CA ASP A 136 0.44 14.47 0.95
C ASP A 136 1.26 14.44 -0.34
N TRP A 137 2.41 13.75 -0.33
CA TRP A 137 3.23 13.52 -1.52
C TRP A 137 2.47 12.70 -2.57
N VAL A 138 1.88 11.56 -2.19
CA VAL A 138 1.09 10.73 -3.11
C VAL A 138 -0.05 11.54 -3.73
N ARG A 139 -0.75 12.34 -2.92
CA ARG A 139 -1.85 13.17 -3.42
C ARG A 139 -1.36 14.12 -4.50
N SER A 140 -0.22 14.77 -4.30
CA SER A 140 0.37 15.71 -5.28
C SER A 140 0.66 15.05 -6.64
N THR A 141 1.05 13.77 -6.67
CA THR A 141 1.35 13.05 -7.92
C THR A 141 0.11 12.76 -8.78
N LEU A 142 -1.09 12.85 -8.20
CA LEU A 142 -2.37 12.58 -8.87
C LEU A 142 -3.14 13.86 -9.25
N ILE A 143 -2.53 15.04 -9.07
CA ILE A 143 -3.11 16.35 -9.43
C ILE A 143 -2.39 16.98 -10.64
N GLY A 144 -1.36 16.31 -11.17
CA GLY A 144 -0.64 16.72 -12.38
C GLY A 144 -1.38 16.41 -13.67
#